data_AF-B7RVV4-F1
#
_entry.id   AF-B7RVV4-F1
#
_cell.length_a   1.000
_cell.length_b   1.000
_cell.length_c   1.000
_cell.angle_alpha   90.00
_cell.angle_beta   90.00
_cell.angle_gamma   90.00
#
_symmetry.space_group_name_H-M   'P 1'
#
loop_
_entity.id
_entity.type
_entity.pdbx_description
1 polymer ?
#
loop_
_entity_poly.entity_id
_entity_poly.type
_entity_poly.pdbx_seq_one_letter_code
_entity_poly.pdbx_strand_id
1 'polypeptide(L)'
;MPITRKRHLSSQEMRRLWRQRLLLAVLISLGFVVAAFYIGERAAYSGMGLNPELYRAMKTQLPELQAQLVAAEARLEVQSTQNQMGQQALEMVRRDLADQKEQIASLEEGLQFYRSLMAPGEIAQGLSLRPLELVALDSPGYYSYRIVAQQEARKHSQLKGELSAEVIGVLAGQQVSYSLAELSSDIEGSEIALRFRYFQSIDGELSLPEGFEPRSVSLMATATAPRKMEVREQYPWQVTEKFTHVGK
;
A
#
# COMPACT_ATOMS: atom_id res chain seq x y z
N MET A 1 -46.85 48.30 115.40
CA MET A 1 -45.92 49.02 114.50
C MET A 1 -45.30 48.02 113.52
N PRO A 2 -45.17 48.27 112.21
CA PRO A 2 -45.92 49.15 111.33
C PRO A 2 -46.88 48.37 110.40
N ILE A 3 -47.66 49.14 109.63
CA ILE A 3 -48.88 48.77 108.91
C ILE A 3 -48.57 48.49 107.44
N THR A 4 -49.13 47.42 106.85
CA THR A 4 -49.32 47.36 105.39
C THR A 4 -50.73 46.87 105.04
N ARG A 5 -51.45 47.75 104.33
CA ARG A 5 -52.87 47.70 104.00
C ARG A 5 -53.10 46.66 102.89
N LYS A 6 -53.77 45.54 103.19
CA LYS A 6 -54.26 44.62 102.14
C LYS A 6 -55.41 45.31 101.40
N ARG A 7 -55.15 45.83 100.20
CA ARG A 7 -56.18 46.28 99.26
C ARG A 7 -56.97 45.05 98.80
N HIS A 8 -58.20 44.92 99.26
CA HIS A 8 -59.18 44.01 98.67
C HIS A 8 -59.50 44.49 97.25
N LEU A 9 -59.15 43.68 96.24
CA LEU A 9 -59.53 43.89 94.85
C LEU A 9 -60.92 43.27 94.64
N SER A 10 -61.85 44.05 94.08
CA SER A 10 -63.20 43.58 93.76
C SER A 10 -63.16 42.54 92.63
N SER A 11 -64.08 41.58 92.64
CA SER A 11 -64.09 40.42 91.71
C SER A 11 -64.14 40.79 90.21
N GLN A 12 -64.56 42.02 89.89
CA GLN A 12 -64.57 42.53 88.51
C GLN A 12 -63.19 43.04 88.02
N GLU A 13 -62.37 43.62 88.91
CA GLU A 13 -61.01 44.07 88.55
C GLU A 13 -60.07 42.88 88.34
N MET A 14 -60.24 41.81 89.14
CA MET A 14 -59.52 40.56 88.94
C MET A 14 -59.79 39.94 87.57
N ARG A 15 -61.06 39.92 87.10
CA ARG A 15 -61.41 39.41 85.75
C ARG A 15 -60.83 40.27 84.62
N ARG A 16 -60.78 41.59 84.80
CA ARG A 16 -60.20 42.52 83.80
C ARG A 16 -58.69 42.35 83.69
N LEU A 17 -57.99 42.25 84.81
CA LEU A 17 -56.54 41.99 84.85
C LEU A 17 -56.20 40.59 84.32
N TRP A 18 -57.03 39.58 84.60
CA TRP A 18 -56.90 38.25 84.03
C TRP A 18 -57.08 38.24 82.50
N ARG A 19 -58.09 38.94 81.98
CA ARG A 19 -58.29 39.09 80.53
C ARG A 19 -57.14 39.84 79.86
N GLN A 20 -56.61 40.90 80.47
CA GLN A 20 -55.44 41.63 79.95
C GLN A 20 -54.18 40.76 79.94
N ARG A 21 -53.95 39.95 80.98
CA ARG A 21 -52.84 38.99 81.03
C ARG A 21 -53.00 37.88 79.99
N LEU A 22 -54.22 37.38 79.76
CA LEU A 22 -54.49 36.40 78.70
C LEU A 22 -54.25 37.00 77.31
N LEU A 23 -54.71 38.23 77.05
CA LEU A 23 -54.45 38.91 75.78
C LEU A 23 -52.96 39.15 75.54
N LEU A 24 -52.22 39.58 76.56
CA LEU A 24 -50.76 39.73 76.48
C LEU A 24 -50.06 38.39 76.24
N ALA A 25 -50.49 37.32 76.90
CA ALA A 25 -49.93 35.98 76.69
C ALA A 25 -50.18 35.47 75.26
N VAL A 26 -51.36 35.73 74.69
CA VAL A 26 -51.68 35.38 73.29
C VAL A 26 -50.88 36.22 72.30
N LEU A 27 -50.66 37.51 72.58
CA LEU A 27 -49.84 38.37 71.72
C LEU A 27 -48.37 37.93 71.74
N ILE A 28 -47.85 37.55 72.90
CA ILE A 28 -46.49 37.02 73.04
C ILE A 28 -46.37 35.67 72.35
N SER A 29 -47.35 34.77 72.48
CA SER A 29 -47.32 33.48 71.79
C SER A 29 -47.37 33.65 70.27
N LEU A 30 -48.17 34.58 69.76
CA LEU A 30 -48.23 34.90 68.33
C LEU A 30 -46.89 35.47 67.84
N GLY A 31 -46.26 36.36 68.61
CA GLY A 31 -44.93 36.88 68.32
C GLY A 31 -43.87 35.78 68.27
N PHE A 32 -43.94 34.81 69.19
CA PHE A 32 -43.06 33.64 69.19
C PHE A 32 -43.27 32.74 67.97
N VAL A 33 -44.51 32.53 67.52
CA VAL A 33 -44.79 31.74 66.31
C VAL A 33 -44.23 32.43 65.07
N VAL A 34 -44.38 33.75 64.94
CA VAL A 34 -43.82 34.52 63.81
C VAL A 34 -42.30 34.53 63.84
N ALA A 35 -41.69 34.72 65.01
CA ALA A 35 -40.23 34.67 65.16
C ALA A 35 -39.68 33.26 64.87
N ALA A 36 -40.34 32.20 65.34
CA ALA A 36 -39.99 30.83 65.05
C ALA A 36 -40.13 30.50 63.56
N PHE A 37 -41.16 31.03 62.89
CA PHE A 37 -41.32 30.91 61.44
C PHE A 37 -40.18 31.60 60.69
N TYR A 38 -39.82 32.83 61.05
CA TYR A 38 -38.75 33.59 60.41
C TYR A 38 -37.35 32.98 60.63
N ILE A 39 -37.09 32.49 61.84
CA ILE A 39 -35.83 31.81 62.18
C ILE A 39 -35.79 30.43 61.51
N GLY A 40 -36.91 29.71 61.51
CA GLY A 40 -37.05 28.40 60.86
C GLY A 40 -36.87 28.49 59.36
N GLU A 41 -37.40 29.52 58.70
CA GLU A 41 -37.19 29.76 57.27
C GLU A 41 -35.72 30.03 56.98
N ARG A 42 -35.07 30.96 57.71
CA ARG A 42 -33.63 31.23 57.54
C ARG A 42 -32.75 30.01 57.84
N ALA A 43 -33.09 29.22 58.86
CA ALA A 43 -32.36 28.03 59.25
C ALA A 43 -32.60 26.84 58.30
N ALA A 44 -33.79 26.73 57.71
CA ALA A 44 -34.08 25.74 56.68
C ALA A 44 -33.28 26.01 55.41
N TYR A 45 -33.14 27.30 55.02
CA TYR A 45 -32.34 27.69 53.87
C TYR A 45 -30.83 27.52 54.11
N SER A 46 -30.32 27.72 55.33
CA SER A 46 -28.89 27.49 55.64
C SER A 46 -28.56 26.03 55.97
N GLY A 47 -29.49 25.28 56.56
CA GLY A 47 -29.30 23.90 57.02
C GLY A 47 -29.43 22.84 55.92
N MET A 48 -30.04 23.16 54.77
CA MET A 48 -30.20 22.20 53.67
C MET A 48 -28.99 22.17 52.71
N GLY A 49 -27.97 23.03 52.91
CA GLY A 49 -26.74 23.03 52.11
C GLY A 49 -26.91 23.35 50.62
N LEU A 50 -28.13 23.67 50.18
CA LEU A 50 -28.47 24.00 48.80
C LEU A 50 -28.16 25.47 48.54
N ASN A 51 -26.86 25.77 48.39
CA ASN A 51 -26.43 27.01 47.77
C ASN A 51 -27.10 27.11 46.38
N PRO A 52 -27.97 28.11 46.11
CA PRO A 52 -28.67 28.22 44.84
C PRO A 52 -27.71 28.32 43.64
N GLU A 53 -26.54 28.90 43.86
CA GLU A 53 -25.45 28.97 42.90
C GLU A 53 -24.82 27.59 42.63
N LEU A 54 -24.60 26.78 43.67
CA LEU A 54 -24.06 25.42 43.54
C LEU A 54 -25.04 24.50 42.81
N TYR A 55 -26.33 24.58 43.11
CA TYR A 55 -27.36 23.81 42.42
C TYR A 55 -27.48 24.20 40.95
N ARG A 56 -27.38 25.50 40.63
CA ARG A 56 -27.36 25.98 39.23
C ARG A 56 -26.10 25.52 38.51
N ALA A 57 -24.93 25.65 39.13
CA ALA A 57 -23.66 25.19 38.59
C ALA A 57 -23.68 23.67 38.32
N MET A 58 -24.22 22.88 39.26
CA MET A 58 -24.42 21.44 39.03
C MET A 58 -25.39 21.17 37.89
N LYS A 59 -26.52 21.88 37.81
CA LYS A 59 -27.50 21.71 36.73
C LYS A 59 -26.94 22.03 35.35
N THR A 60 -25.94 22.92 35.26
CA THR A 60 -25.24 23.22 34.01
C THR A 60 -24.08 22.27 33.72
N GLN A 61 -23.32 21.86 34.74
CA GLN A 61 -22.15 20.99 34.57
C GLN A 61 -22.53 19.54 34.28
N LEU A 62 -23.58 19.02 34.90
CA LEU A 62 -23.99 17.62 34.75
C LEU A 62 -24.32 17.24 33.29
N PRO A 63 -25.11 18.02 32.52
CA PRO A 63 -25.33 17.72 31.10
C PRO A 63 -24.06 17.89 30.27
N GLU A 64 -23.18 18.82 30.62
CA GLU A 64 -21.89 19.01 29.93
C GLU A 64 -20.95 17.81 30.13
N LEU A 65 -20.79 17.36 31.38
CA LEU A 65 -20.01 16.14 31.69
C LEU A 65 -20.63 14.91 31.02
N GLN A 66 -21.95 14.81 30.99
CA GLN A 66 -22.64 13.70 30.34
C GLN A 66 -22.42 13.71 28.82
N ALA A 67 -22.44 14.89 28.19
CA ALA A 67 -22.10 15.04 26.77
C ALA A 67 -20.63 14.69 26.49
N GLN A 68 -19.70 15.08 27.37
CA GLN A 68 -18.29 14.71 27.25
C GLN A 68 -18.07 13.20 27.39
N LEU A 69 -18.80 12.55 28.30
CA LEU A 69 -18.73 11.10 28.52
C LEU A 69 -19.23 10.35 27.28
N VAL A 70 -20.38 10.73 26.74
CA VAL A 70 -20.91 10.14 25.49
C VAL A 70 -19.93 10.35 24.32
N ALA A 71 -19.34 11.54 24.20
CA ALA A 71 -18.33 11.81 23.17
C ALA A 71 -17.05 10.98 23.36
N ALA A 72 -16.62 10.75 24.60
CA ALA A 72 -15.46 9.92 24.91
C ALA A 72 -15.73 8.43 24.62
N GLU A 73 -16.92 7.93 24.96
CA GLU A 73 -17.36 6.56 24.65
C GLU A 73 -17.40 6.33 23.14
N ALA A 74 -17.99 7.27 22.37
CA ALA A 74 -18.01 7.18 20.91
C ALA A 74 -16.60 7.17 20.31
N ARG A 75 -15.66 7.96 20.86
CA ARG A 75 -14.25 7.95 20.41
C ARG A 75 -13.57 6.61 20.71
N LEU A 76 -13.82 6.03 21.89
CA LEU A 76 -13.29 4.72 22.26
C LEU A 76 -13.82 3.62 21.34
N GLU A 77 -15.12 3.65 21.03
CA GLU A 77 -15.74 2.70 20.10
C GLU A 77 -15.11 2.79 18.71
N VAL A 78 -14.97 4.00 18.16
CA VAL A 78 -14.30 4.23 16.87
C VAL A 78 -12.86 3.73 16.90
N GLN A 79 -12.10 4.05 17.95
CA GLN A 79 -10.70 3.62 18.08
C GLN A 79 -10.58 2.09 18.21
N SER A 80 -11.49 1.45 18.95
CA SER A 80 -11.52 -0.01 19.08
C SER A 80 -11.79 -0.68 17.73
N THR A 81 -12.73 -0.14 16.96
CA THR A 81 -13.07 -0.61 15.61
C THR A 81 -11.88 -0.42 14.66
N GLN A 82 -11.23 0.73 14.69
CA GLN A 82 -10.03 1.01 13.88
C GLN A 82 -8.89 0.04 14.21
N ASN A 83 -8.66 -0.27 15.49
CA ASN A 83 -7.65 -1.24 15.90
C ASN A 83 -7.97 -2.64 15.40
N GLN A 84 -9.23 -3.09 15.51
CA GLN A 84 -9.66 -4.38 14.99
C GLN A 84 -9.49 -4.48 13.46
N MET A 85 -9.91 -3.45 12.73
CA MET A 85 -9.71 -3.38 11.28
C MET A 85 -8.23 -3.37 10.91
N GLY A 86 -7.40 -2.64 11.67
CA GLY A 86 -5.95 -2.60 11.47
C GLY A 86 -5.28 -3.97 11.67
N GLN A 87 -5.71 -4.72 12.69
CA GLN A 87 -5.24 -6.09 12.92
C GLN A 87 -5.65 -7.03 11.78
N GLN A 88 -6.89 -6.95 11.31
CA GLN A 88 -7.36 -7.75 10.18
C GLN A 88 -6.61 -7.42 8.88
N ALA A 89 -6.38 -6.13 8.61
CA ALA A 89 -5.61 -5.69 7.44
C ALA A 89 -4.16 -6.18 7.50
N LEU A 90 -3.51 -6.11 8.68
CA LEU A 90 -2.16 -6.63 8.87
C LEU A 90 -2.09 -8.14 8.61
N GLU A 91 -3.06 -8.91 9.11
CA GLU A 91 -3.13 -10.35 8.86
C GLU A 91 -3.36 -10.68 7.38
N MET A 92 -4.18 -9.88 6.68
CA MET A 92 -4.37 -10.02 5.24
C MET A 92 -3.07 -9.77 4.47
N VAL A 93 -2.33 -8.70 4.80
CA VAL A 93 -1.02 -8.40 4.19
C VAL A 93 -0.01 -9.50 4.48
N ARG A 94 0.00 -10.06 5.70
CA ARG A 94 0.89 -11.17 6.05
C ARG A 94 0.62 -12.42 5.24
N ARG A 95 -0.65 -12.76 5.00
CA ARG A 95 -1.05 -13.89 4.16
C ARG A 95 -0.63 -13.67 2.70
N ASP A 96 -0.94 -12.51 2.14
CA ASP A 96 -0.55 -12.18 0.76
C ASP A 96 0.98 -12.25 0.57
N LEU A 97 1.75 -11.77 1.55
CA LEU A 97 3.20 -11.87 1.53
C LEU A 97 3.70 -13.32 1.64
N ALA A 98 3.02 -14.17 2.41
CA ALA A 98 3.34 -15.59 2.48
C ALA A 98 3.04 -16.31 1.15
N ASP A 99 1.87 -16.06 0.56
CA ASP A 99 1.45 -16.64 -0.72
C ASP A 99 2.39 -16.22 -1.86
N GLN A 100 2.79 -14.94 -1.90
CA GLN A 100 3.77 -14.45 -2.88
C GLN A 100 5.14 -15.09 -2.70
N LYS A 101 5.61 -15.29 -1.46
CA LYS A 101 6.88 -15.98 -1.21
C LYS A 101 6.84 -17.44 -1.65
N GLU A 102 5.71 -18.12 -1.44
CA GLU A 102 5.52 -19.49 -1.90
C GLU A 102 5.52 -19.57 -3.43
N GLN A 103 4.84 -18.63 -4.11
CA GLN A 103 4.88 -18.54 -5.58
C GLN A 103 6.30 -18.29 -6.11
N ILE A 104 7.05 -17.36 -5.50
CA ILE A 104 8.44 -17.10 -5.88
C ILE A 104 9.28 -18.37 -5.71
N ALA A 105 9.17 -19.05 -4.56
CA ALA A 105 9.91 -20.28 -4.31
C ALA A 105 9.59 -21.37 -5.34
N SER A 106 8.30 -21.53 -5.69
CA SER A 106 7.86 -22.47 -6.72
C SER A 106 8.40 -22.12 -8.11
N LEU A 107 8.40 -20.84 -8.47
CA LEU A 107 8.97 -20.37 -9.74
C LEU A 107 10.49 -20.57 -9.80
N GLU A 108 11.20 -20.28 -8.71
CA GLU A 108 12.65 -20.51 -8.60
C GLU A 108 13.01 -21.99 -8.73
N GLU A 109 12.24 -22.88 -8.07
CA GLU A 109 12.39 -24.32 -8.20
C GLU A 109 12.11 -24.78 -9.64
N GLY A 110 11.05 -24.28 -10.27
CA GLY A 110 10.73 -24.55 -11.67
C GLY A 110 11.83 -24.10 -12.64
N LEU A 111 12.43 -22.92 -12.41
CA LEU A 111 13.58 -22.44 -13.18
C LEU A 111 14.83 -23.31 -12.95
N GLN A 112 15.07 -23.74 -11.72
CA GLN A 112 16.20 -24.63 -11.41
C GLN A 112 16.03 -26.00 -12.08
N PHE A 113 14.82 -26.55 -12.09
CA PHE A 113 14.48 -27.79 -12.78
C PHE A 113 14.60 -27.64 -14.30
N TYR A 114 14.11 -26.53 -14.87
CA TYR A 114 14.30 -26.23 -16.29
C TYR A 114 15.79 -26.14 -16.67
N ARG A 115 16.59 -25.47 -15.83
CA ARG A 115 18.06 -25.37 -15.99
C ARG A 115 18.79 -26.69 -15.81
N SER A 116 18.24 -27.66 -15.09
CA SER A 116 18.88 -28.98 -14.93
C SER A 116 18.53 -29.94 -16.06
N LEU A 117 17.36 -29.76 -16.71
CA LEU A 117 16.95 -30.52 -17.89
C LEU A 117 17.51 -29.98 -19.21
N MET A 118 17.68 -28.65 -19.32
CA MET A 118 18.47 -28.04 -20.38
C MET A 118 19.95 -28.27 -20.03
N ALA A 119 20.64 -29.12 -20.79
CA ALA A 119 22.02 -29.53 -20.53
C ALA A 119 22.91 -28.33 -20.10
N PRO A 120 23.72 -28.47 -19.04
CA PRO A 120 24.42 -27.35 -18.43
C PRO A 120 25.60 -26.91 -19.30
N GLY A 121 25.35 -25.97 -20.19
CA GLY A 121 26.35 -25.04 -20.69
C GLY A 121 26.03 -23.67 -20.09
N GLU A 122 26.63 -23.37 -18.94
CA GLU A 122 26.80 -22.03 -18.35
C GLU A 122 25.68 -21.01 -18.62
N ILE A 123 24.93 -20.61 -17.57
CA ILE A 123 24.23 -19.31 -17.59
C ILE A 123 25.28 -18.26 -17.97
N ALA A 124 25.24 -17.82 -19.22
CA ALA A 124 26.34 -17.17 -19.91
C ALA A 124 26.57 -15.77 -19.33
N GLN A 125 27.46 -15.65 -18.33
CA GLN A 125 28.07 -14.38 -18.04
C GLN A 125 28.99 -14.03 -19.22
N GLY A 126 28.55 -13.14 -20.09
CA GLY A 126 29.33 -12.83 -21.29
C GLY A 126 28.48 -12.34 -22.44
N LEU A 127 28.36 -13.16 -23.49
CA LEU A 127 27.79 -12.82 -24.79
C LEU A 127 26.38 -13.41 -24.91
N SER A 128 25.43 -12.58 -25.33
CA SER A 128 24.03 -12.93 -25.52
C SER A 128 23.54 -12.39 -26.86
N LEU A 129 22.65 -13.13 -27.52
CA LEU A 129 22.03 -12.76 -28.78
C LEU A 129 20.55 -12.49 -28.55
N ARG A 130 20.06 -11.33 -28.98
CA ARG A 130 18.61 -11.06 -28.96
C ARG A 130 17.90 -11.84 -30.07
N PRO A 131 16.58 -12.03 -29.95
CA PRO A 131 15.76 -12.53 -31.05
C PRO A 131 16.02 -11.76 -32.33
N LEU A 132 16.20 -12.50 -33.43
CA LEU A 132 16.33 -11.93 -34.76
C LEU A 132 15.08 -11.14 -35.11
N GLU A 133 15.25 -9.92 -35.58
CA GLU A 133 14.14 -9.14 -36.16
C GLU A 133 14.20 -9.25 -37.68
N LEU A 134 13.10 -9.66 -38.31
CA LEU A 134 12.93 -9.71 -39.76
C LEU A 134 11.75 -8.83 -40.16
N VAL A 135 11.94 -7.99 -41.17
CA VAL A 135 10.92 -7.11 -41.73
C VAL A 135 10.82 -7.37 -43.24
N ALA A 136 9.61 -7.64 -43.74
CA ALA A 136 9.41 -7.79 -45.19
C ALA A 136 9.61 -6.46 -45.91
N LEU A 137 10.30 -6.50 -47.05
CA LEU A 137 10.45 -5.37 -47.96
C LEU A 137 9.34 -5.39 -49.03
N ASP A 138 9.26 -4.32 -49.83
CA ASP A 138 8.23 -4.19 -50.89
C ASP A 138 8.32 -5.28 -51.97
N SER A 139 9.50 -5.89 -52.13
CA SER A 139 9.73 -6.97 -53.10
C SER A 139 9.57 -8.34 -52.44
N PRO A 140 8.74 -9.24 -53.00
CA PRO A 140 8.60 -10.60 -52.48
C PRO A 140 9.94 -11.33 -52.41
N GLY A 141 10.21 -11.99 -51.28
CA GLY A 141 11.48 -12.71 -51.05
C GLY A 141 12.61 -11.83 -50.52
N TYR A 142 12.41 -10.51 -50.36
CA TYR A 142 13.37 -9.60 -49.75
C TYR A 142 12.96 -9.23 -48.34
N TYR A 143 13.91 -9.27 -47.42
CA TYR A 143 13.69 -8.96 -46.01
C TYR A 143 14.84 -8.11 -45.48
N SER A 144 14.53 -7.14 -44.64
CA SER A 144 15.53 -6.48 -43.81
C SER A 144 15.66 -7.24 -42.50
N TYR A 145 16.89 -7.45 -42.05
CA TYR A 145 17.18 -8.15 -40.80
C TYR A 145 17.93 -7.24 -39.82
N ARG A 146 17.75 -7.52 -38.53
CA ARG A 146 18.57 -6.95 -37.46
C ARG A 146 18.95 -8.04 -36.46
N ILE A 147 20.25 -8.20 -36.27
CA ILE A 147 20.84 -9.08 -35.24
C ILE A 147 21.50 -8.19 -34.19
N VAL A 148 21.15 -8.39 -32.92
CA VAL A 148 21.75 -7.63 -31.81
C VAL A 148 22.50 -8.58 -30.89
N ALA A 149 23.82 -8.42 -30.86
CA ALA A 149 24.69 -9.05 -29.88
C ALA A 149 24.92 -8.11 -28.70
N GLN A 150 24.79 -8.59 -27.47
CA GLN A 150 24.95 -7.79 -26.24
C GLN A 150 25.80 -8.50 -25.20
N GLN A 151 26.41 -7.73 -24.29
CA GLN A 151 27.18 -8.27 -23.19
C GLN A 151 26.37 -8.27 -21.89
N GLU A 152 26.21 -9.44 -21.28
CA GLU A 152 25.58 -9.63 -19.97
C GLU A 152 26.66 -9.73 -18.88
N ALA A 153 27.15 -8.56 -18.41
CA ALA A 153 28.22 -8.49 -17.41
C ALA A 153 28.02 -7.34 -16.40
N ARG A 154 28.42 -7.57 -15.13
CA ARG A 154 28.46 -6.50 -14.10
C ARG A 154 29.52 -5.42 -14.41
N LYS A 155 30.62 -5.81 -15.07
CA LYS A 155 31.69 -4.90 -15.50
C LYS A 155 32.00 -5.13 -16.97
N HIS A 156 31.72 -4.12 -17.78
CA HIS A 156 31.86 -4.18 -19.24
C HIS A 156 33.28 -3.82 -19.68
N SER A 157 33.93 -4.79 -20.33
CA SER A 157 35.16 -4.62 -21.10
C SER A 157 34.87 -4.85 -22.58
N GLN A 158 35.75 -4.40 -23.47
CA GLN A 158 35.55 -4.62 -24.90
C GLN A 158 35.54 -6.13 -25.22
N LEU A 159 34.44 -6.58 -25.79
CA LEU A 159 34.25 -7.91 -26.35
C LEU A 159 34.82 -7.95 -27.77
N LYS A 160 35.50 -9.04 -28.11
CA LYS A 160 35.98 -9.34 -29.47
C LYS A 160 35.60 -10.76 -29.83
N GLY A 161 35.04 -10.95 -31.02
CA GLY A 161 34.50 -12.23 -31.45
C GLY A 161 34.04 -12.23 -32.90
N GLU A 162 33.31 -13.27 -33.27
CA GLU A 162 32.72 -13.48 -34.58
C GLU A 162 31.26 -13.94 -34.42
N LEU A 163 30.42 -13.62 -35.40
CA LEU A 163 29.03 -14.02 -35.50
C LEU A 163 28.82 -14.69 -36.86
N SER A 164 28.22 -15.87 -36.87
CA SER A 164 27.73 -16.53 -38.07
C SER A 164 26.22 -16.71 -37.96
N ALA A 165 25.54 -16.66 -39.11
CA ALA A 165 24.11 -16.77 -39.21
C ALA A 165 23.75 -17.64 -40.40
N GLU A 166 22.81 -18.57 -40.20
CA GLU A 166 22.33 -19.50 -41.23
C GLU A 166 20.80 -19.55 -41.22
N VAL A 167 20.19 -19.41 -42.39
CA VAL A 167 18.75 -19.58 -42.59
C VAL A 167 18.49 -21.01 -43.02
N ILE A 168 17.72 -21.74 -42.22
CA ILE A 168 17.35 -23.13 -42.44
C ILE A 168 15.91 -23.17 -42.94
N GLY A 169 15.69 -23.87 -44.05
CA GLY A 169 14.39 -23.98 -44.69
C GLY A 169 14.24 -25.23 -45.53
N VAL A 170 13.26 -25.21 -46.41
CA VAL A 170 12.97 -26.29 -47.35
C VAL A 170 13.01 -25.74 -48.76
N LEU A 171 13.73 -26.42 -49.65
CA LEU A 171 13.74 -26.13 -51.08
C LEU A 171 13.40 -27.42 -51.83
N ALA A 172 12.40 -27.37 -52.70
CA ALA A 172 11.94 -28.54 -53.47
C ALA A 172 11.68 -29.80 -52.61
N GLY A 173 11.21 -29.62 -51.37
CA GLY A 173 10.91 -30.70 -50.43
C GLY A 173 12.11 -31.25 -49.65
N GLN A 174 13.32 -30.73 -49.84
CA GLN A 174 14.52 -31.10 -49.08
C GLN A 174 14.91 -29.98 -48.11
N GLN A 175 15.40 -30.35 -46.92
CA GLN A 175 15.93 -29.38 -45.97
C GLN A 175 17.27 -28.84 -46.48
N VAL A 176 17.36 -27.52 -46.61
CA VAL A 176 18.56 -26.80 -47.08
C VAL A 176 18.83 -25.64 -46.12
N SER A 177 20.10 -25.31 -45.93
CA SER A 177 20.54 -24.15 -45.16
C SER A 177 21.40 -23.24 -46.03
N TYR A 178 21.17 -21.94 -45.91
CA TYR A 178 21.98 -20.90 -46.55
C TYR A 178 22.61 -20.02 -45.48
N SER A 179 23.90 -19.75 -45.59
CA SER A 179 24.56 -18.75 -44.76
C SER A 179 24.01 -17.35 -45.09
N LEU A 180 24.04 -16.45 -44.11
CA LEU A 180 23.55 -15.09 -44.32
C LEU A 180 24.34 -14.34 -45.40
N ALA A 181 25.62 -14.68 -45.57
CA ALA A 181 26.48 -14.15 -46.63
C ALA A 181 26.10 -14.62 -48.05
N GLU A 182 25.41 -15.77 -48.18
CA GLU A 182 24.85 -16.22 -49.46
C GLU A 182 23.55 -15.51 -49.80
N LEU A 183 22.84 -14.99 -48.79
CA LEU A 183 21.54 -14.34 -48.94
C LEU A 183 21.62 -12.81 -48.97
N SER A 184 22.69 -12.23 -48.40
CA SER A 184 22.89 -10.79 -48.25
C SER A 184 24.16 -10.33 -48.96
N SER A 185 24.05 -9.33 -49.83
CA SER A 185 25.20 -8.64 -50.43
C SER A 185 25.95 -7.73 -49.47
N ASP A 186 25.37 -7.44 -48.30
CA ASP A 186 25.93 -6.50 -47.32
C ASP A 186 27.02 -7.14 -46.45
N ILE A 187 27.15 -8.47 -46.51
CA ILE A 187 28.10 -9.23 -45.71
C ILE A 187 29.20 -9.80 -46.60
N GLU A 188 30.43 -9.34 -46.38
CA GLU A 188 31.63 -9.90 -46.99
C GLU A 188 32.18 -11.04 -46.12
N GLY A 189 31.95 -12.30 -46.55
CA GLY A 189 32.46 -13.51 -45.88
C GLY A 189 31.45 -14.20 -44.96
N SER A 190 31.76 -15.41 -44.49
CA SER A 190 30.83 -16.24 -43.70
C SER A 190 30.64 -15.78 -42.25
N GLU A 191 31.51 -14.90 -41.75
CA GLU A 191 31.60 -14.50 -40.35
C GLU A 191 31.65 -12.98 -40.21
N ILE A 192 30.83 -12.44 -39.31
CA ILE A 192 30.72 -11.01 -39.02
C ILE A 192 31.53 -10.70 -37.76
N ALA A 193 32.51 -9.81 -37.87
CA ALA A 193 33.35 -9.44 -36.75
C ALA A 193 32.56 -8.69 -35.66
N LEU A 194 32.61 -9.20 -34.43
CA LEU A 194 32.04 -8.58 -33.24
C LEU A 194 33.11 -7.78 -32.49
N ARG A 195 32.85 -6.49 -32.25
CA ARG A 195 33.73 -5.62 -31.47
C ARG A 195 32.95 -4.52 -30.75
N PHE A 196 32.48 -4.80 -29.54
CA PHE A 196 31.65 -3.88 -28.78
C PHE A 196 31.94 -3.91 -27.29
N ARG A 197 31.51 -2.88 -26.55
CA ARG A 197 31.57 -2.85 -25.08
C ARG A 197 30.24 -3.19 -24.42
N TYR A 198 29.12 -2.85 -25.07
CA TYR A 198 27.78 -3.06 -24.53
C TYR A 198 26.95 -3.92 -25.48
N PHE A 199 26.80 -3.45 -26.71
CA PHE A 199 26.09 -4.17 -27.77
C PHE A 199 26.61 -3.77 -29.15
N GLN A 200 26.32 -4.59 -30.15
CA GLN A 200 26.50 -4.30 -31.57
C GLN A 200 25.24 -4.75 -32.31
N SER A 201 24.70 -3.85 -33.14
CA SER A 201 23.63 -4.16 -34.09
C SER A 201 24.27 -4.46 -35.44
N ILE A 202 23.83 -5.53 -36.08
CA ILE A 202 24.16 -5.89 -37.45
C ILE A 202 22.85 -5.84 -38.22
N ASP A 203 22.75 -4.86 -39.10
CA ASP A 203 21.60 -4.58 -39.92
C ASP A 203 21.97 -4.83 -41.38
N GLY A 204 21.03 -5.32 -42.18
CA GLY A 204 21.21 -5.51 -43.61
C GLY A 204 19.95 -6.01 -44.28
N GLU A 205 20.07 -6.31 -45.57
CA GLU A 205 19.01 -6.90 -46.37
C GLU A 205 19.41 -8.29 -46.84
N LEU A 206 18.45 -9.22 -46.85
CA LEU A 206 18.62 -10.56 -47.36
C LEU A 206 17.57 -10.83 -48.45
N SER A 207 17.97 -11.63 -49.43
CA SER A 207 17.13 -12.12 -50.51
C SER A 207 17.08 -13.65 -50.48
N LEU A 208 15.88 -14.22 -50.52
CA LEU A 208 15.70 -15.67 -50.51
C LEU A 208 15.69 -16.23 -51.95
N PRO A 209 16.33 -17.38 -52.19
CA PRO A 209 16.23 -18.08 -53.47
C PRO A 209 14.79 -18.45 -53.83
N GLU A 210 14.50 -18.53 -55.12
CA GLU A 210 13.16 -18.88 -55.60
C GLU A 210 12.77 -20.30 -55.13
N GLY A 211 11.57 -20.42 -54.54
CA GLY A 211 11.04 -21.69 -54.02
C GLY A 211 11.59 -22.12 -52.66
N PHE A 212 12.44 -21.31 -52.00
CA PHE A 212 12.92 -21.58 -50.65
C PHE A 212 11.90 -21.13 -49.59
N GLU A 213 11.47 -22.07 -48.75
CA GLU A 213 10.58 -21.82 -47.62
C GLU A 213 11.39 -21.78 -46.31
N PRO A 214 11.69 -20.58 -45.76
CA PRO A 214 12.46 -20.47 -44.53
C PRO A 214 11.65 -20.96 -43.33
N ARG A 215 12.31 -21.68 -42.41
CA ARG A 215 11.68 -22.20 -41.19
C ARG A 215 12.28 -21.62 -39.91
N SER A 216 13.60 -21.45 -39.89
CA SER A 216 14.31 -20.94 -38.73
C SER A 216 15.63 -20.31 -39.11
N VAL A 217 16.16 -19.46 -38.24
CA VAL A 217 17.51 -18.90 -38.36
C VAL A 217 18.35 -19.36 -37.19
N SER A 218 19.50 -19.96 -37.47
CA SER A 218 20.51 -20.36 -36.50
C SER A 218 21.58 -19.26 -36.43
N LEU A 219 21.80 -18.70 -35.24
CA LEU A 219 22.84 -17.73 -34.96
C LEU A 219 23.88 -18.37 -34.04
N MET A 220 25.15 -18.24 -34.40
CA MET A 220 26.26 -18.69 -33.57
C MET A 220 27.26 -17.56 -33.41
N ALA A 221 27.48 -17.13 -32.17
CA ALA A 221 28.47 -16.11 -31.85
C ALA A 221 29.55 -16.69 -30.94
N THR A 222 30.80 -16.43 -31.31
CA THR A 222 31.98 -16.80 -30.54
C THR A 222 32.62 -15.52 -30.02
N ALA A 223 33.10 -15.51 -28.78
CA ALA A 223 33.96 -14.44 -28.28
C ALA A 223 35.31 -15.00 -27.89
N THR A 224 36.37 -14.25 -28.22
CA THR A 224 37.77 -14.57 -27.93
C THR A 224 38.30 -13.73 -26.76
N ALA A 225 37.72 -12.55 -26.51
CA ALA A 225 38.02 -11.68 -25.38
C ALA A 225 36.74 -11.00 -24.87
N PRO A 226 36.62 -10.69 -23.56
CA PRO A 226 37.60 -10.88 -22.48
C PRO A 226 37.77 -12.33 -22.03
N ARG A 227 36.85 -13.22 -22.41
CA ARG A 227 36.89 -14.65 -22.12
C ARG A 227 36.43 -15.41 -23.36
N LYS A 228 36.93 -16.64 -23.54
CA LYS A 228 36.44 -17.53 -24.58
C LYS A 228 35.05 -18.03 -24.21
N MET A 229 34.10 -17.90 -25.13
CA MET A 229 32.72 -18.36 -24.99
C MET A 229 32.09 -18.53 -26.37
N GLU A 230 31.09 -19.40 -26.46
CA GLU A 230 30.27 -19.61 -27.65
C GLU A 230 28.81 -19.60 -27.20
N VAL A 231 27.96 -18.90 -27.96
CA VAL A 231 26.52 -18.93 -27.80
C VAL A 231 25.90 -19.33 -29.13
N ARG A 232 24.95 -20.25 -29.08
CA ARG A 232 24.20 -20.70 -30.25
C ARG A 232 22.73 -20.65 -29.94
N GLU A 233 22.00 -19.87 -30.73
CA GLU A 233 20.57 -19.68 -30.60
C GLU A 233 19.89 -19.98 -31.92
N GLN A 234 18.70 -20.57 -31.87
CA GLN A 234 17.91 -20.83 -33.06
C GLN A 234 16.52 -20.19 -32.89
N TYR A 235 16.18 -19.31 -33.82
CA TYR A 235 14.92 -18.57 -33.80
C TYR A 235 13.99 -19.07 -34.91
N PRO A 236 12.68 -19.20 -34.66
CA PRO A 236 11.72 -19.48 -35.73
C PRO A 236 11.69 -18.32 -36.73
N TRP A 237 11.42 -18.61 -37.99
CA TRP A 237 11.24 -17.57 -39.01
C TRP A 237 9.94 -16.79 -38.75
N GLN A 238 10.07 -15.59 -38.20
CA GLN A 238 8.95 -14.70 -37.86
C GLN A 238 9.20 -13.32 -38.45
N VAL A 239 8.30 -12.89 -39.33
CA VAL A 239 8.37 -11.59 -40.00
C VAL A 239 7.47 -10.61 -39.27
N THR A 240 8.01 -9.44 -38.93
CA THR A 240 7.32 -8.35 -38.25
C THR A 240 7.10 -7.18 -39.23
N GLU A 241 6.07 -6.36 -39.00
CA GLU A 241 5.79 -5.20 -39.86
C GLU A 241 6.84 -4.08 -39.72
N LYS A 242 7.49 -3.95 -38.55
CA LYS A 242 8.51 -2.93 -38.24
C LYS A 242 9.51 -3.46 -37.22
N PHE A 243 10.74 -2.95 -37.26
CA PHE A 243 11.74 -3.21 -36.21
C PHE A 243 11.26 -2.73 -34.85
N THR A 244 11.58 -3.51 -33.81
CA THR A 244 11.23 -3.14 -32.44
C THR A 244 12.17 -2.02 -31.98
N HIS A 245 11.61 -0.91 -31.48
CA HIS A 245 12.39 0.23 -31.07
C HIS A 245 13.12 -0.09 -29.76
N VAL A 246 14.42 -0.40 -29.84
CA VAL A 246 15.27 -0.52 -28.65
C VAL A 246 15.53 0.89 -28.12
N GLY A 247 15.08 1.19 -26.90
CA GLY A 247 15.21 2.51 -26.28
C GLY A 247 16.65 3.02 -26.27
N LYS A 248 16.82 4.34 -26.43
CA LYS A 248 18.10 5.04 -26.25
C LYS A 248 18.53 5.05 -24.79
#